data_AF-A0A5M6IJ96-F1
#
_entry.id   AF-A0A5M6IJ96-F1
#
_cell.length_a   1.000
_cell.length_b   1.000
_cell.length_c   1.000
_cell.angle_alpha   90.00
_cell.angle_beta   90.00
_cell.angle_gamma   90.00
#
_symmetry.space_group_name_H-M   'P 1'
#
loop_
_entity.id
_entity.type
_entity.pdbx_description
1 polymer ?
#
loop_
_entity_poly.entity_id
_entity_poly.type
_entity_poly.pdbx_seq_one_letter_code
_entity_poly.pdbx_strand_id
1 'polypeptide(L)' 'MYLRRTFRTDGISVKPPKKPTDPAEVWINGEFIGTLYRDEEDGEISYDFNMTILDVDLPAT' A
#
# COMPACT_ATOMS: atom_id res chain seq x y z
N MET A 1 4.70 -7.84 9.14
CA MET A 1 4.44 -7.20 7.84
C MET A 1 5.38 -6.00 7.69
N TYR A 2 6.04 -5.81 6.53
CA TYR A 2 7.03 -4.74 6.29
C TYR A 2 6.44 -3.33 6.55
N LEU A 3 5.31 -2.99 5.91
CA LEU A 3 4.69 -1.66 6.05
C LEU A 3 4.36 -1.28 7.50
N ARG A 4 3.80 -2.20 8.31
CA ARG A 4 3.55 -1.96 9.75
C ARG A 4 4.80 -1.57 10.52
N ARG A 5 5.93 -2.23 10.23
CA ARG A 5 7.22 -1.94 10.88
C ARG A 5 7.80 -0.62 10.40
N THR A 6 7.77 -0.37 9.09
CA THR A 6 8.29 0.85 8.46
C THR A 6 7.57 2.09 8.96
N PHE A 7 6.23 2.07 8.98
CA PHE A 7 5.39 3.19 9.40
C PHE A 7 5.03 3.20 10.89
N ARG A 8 5.50 2.20 11.66
CA ARG A 8 5.24 2.05 13.11
C ARG A 8 3.75 2.14 13.48
N THR A 9 2.91 1.46 12.70
CA THR A 9 1.46 1.44 12.89
C THR A 9 0.91 0.03 12.69
N ASP A 10 0.20 -0.47 13.70
CA ASP A 10 -0.45 -1.79 13.64
C ASP A 10 -1.74 -1.78 12.82
N GLY A 11 -2.27 -0.58 12.54
CA GLY A 11 -3.50 -0.36 11.79
C GLY A 11 -3.42 -0.65 10.29
N ILE A 12 -2.21 -0.86 9.75
CA ILE A 12 -2.06 -1.20 8.33
C ILE A 12 -2.58 -2.62 8.05
N SER A 13 -3.37 -2.76 7.00
CA SER A 13 -3.78 -4.04 6.43
C SER A 13 -3.64 -4.02 4.92
N VAL A 14 -3.41 -5.19 4.32
CA VAL A 14 -3.38 -5.36 2.86
C VAL A 14 -4.50 -6.31 2.49
N LYS A 15 -5.40 -5.86 1.63
CA LYS A 15 -6.48 -6.69 1.10
C LYS A 15 -5.98 -7.39 -0.16
N PRO A 16 -6.29 -8.69 -0.32
CA PRO A 16 -5.92 -9.42 -1.52
C PRO A 16 -6.59 -8.78 -2.74
N PRO A 17 -5.91 -8.78 -3.90
CA PRO A 17 -6.48 -8.24 -5.12
C PRO A 17 -7.68 -9.09 -5.58
N LYS A 18 -8.62 -8.47 -6.29
CA LYS A 18 -9.80 -9.18 -6.82
C LYS A 18 -9.45 -10.13 -7.96
N LYS A 19 -8.40 -9.81 -8.71
CA LYS A 19 -7.85 -10.64 -9.80
C LYS A 19 -6.33 -10.74 -9.66
N PRO A 20 -5.69 -11.78 -10.19
CA PRO A 20 -4.24 -11.96 -10.09
C PRO A 20 -3.41 -10.79 -10.65
N THR A 21 -3.95 -10.07 -11.63
CA THR A 21 -3.28 -8.94 -12.29
C THR A 21 -3.56 -7.58 -11.64
N ASP A 22 -4.49 -7.53 -10.69
CA ASP A 22 -4.85 -6.28 -10.00
C ASP A 22 -3.88 -6.03 -8.84
N PRO A 23 -3.61 -4.76 -8.49
CA PRO A 23 -2.84 -4.46 -7.29
C PRO A 23 -3.60 -4.86 -6.02
N ALA A 24 -2.85 -5.20 -4.98
CA ALA A 24 -3.41 -5.31 -3.65
C ALA A 24 -3.72 -3.91 -3.09
N GLU A 25 -4.80 -3.79 -2.32
CA GLU A 25 -5.15 -2.51 -1.69
C GLU A 25 -4.52 -2.43 -0.30
N VAL A 26 -3.92 -1.29 0.03
CA VAL A 26 -3.38 -1.00 1.35
C VAL A 26 -4.33 -0.08 2.10
N TRP A 27 -4.62 -0.43 3.35
CA TRP A 27 -5.57 0.28 4.20
C TRP A 27 -4.96 0.58 5.56
N ILE A 28 -5.31 1.71 6.18
CA ILE A 28 -4.99 2.04 7.58
C ILE A 28 -6.31 2.25 8.33
N ASN A 29 -6.55 1.47 9.39
CA ASN A 29 -7.74 1.63 10.26
C ASN A 29 -9.09 1.70 9.50
N GLY A 30 -9.19 1.03 8.35
CA GLY A 30 -10.41 1.02 7.53
C GLY A 30 -10.46 2.09 6.44
N GLU A 31 -9.44 2.93 6.31
CA GLU A 31 -9.27 3.91 5.23
C GLU A 31 -8.32 3.39 4.15
N PHE A 32 -8.64 3.61 2.88
CA PHE A 32 -7.79 3.24 1.75
C PHE A 32 -6.67 4.27 1.60
N ILE A 33 -5.41 3.80 1.52
CA ILE A 33 -4.24 4.69 1.44
C ILE A 33 -3.37 4.47 0.20
N GLY A 34 -3.64 3.43 -0.60
CA GLY A 34 -2.84 3.19 -1.79
C GLY A 34 -2.89 1.76 -2.30
N THR A 35 -2.09 1.52 -3.33
CA THR A 35 -1.96 0.22 -4.02
C THR A 35 -0.58 -0.37 -3.78
N LEU A 36 -0.52 -1.70 -3.78
CA LEU A 36 0.71 -2.48 -3.67
C LEU A 36 0.78 -3.44 -4.85
N TYR A 37 1.81 -3.27 -5.67
CA TYR A 37 2.12 -4.14 -6.80
C TYR A 37 3.20 -5.13 -6.37
N ARG A 38 3.10 -6.37 -6.85
CA ARG A 38 4.16 -7.36 -6.75
C ARG A 38 4.77 -7.49 -8.14
N ASP A 39 6.07 -7.30 -8.22
CA ASP A 39 6.82 -7.55 -9.45
C ASP A 39 7.77 -8.73 -9.22
N GLU A 40 7.97 -9.52 -10.26
CA GLU A 40 8.87 -10.66 -10.29
C GLU A 40 9.64 -10.62 -11.61
N GLU A 41 10.85 -10.07 -11.55
CA GLU A 41 11.74 -9.86 -12.69
C GLU A 41 13.05 -10.61 -12.43
N ASP A 42 13.49 -11.43 -13.38
CA ASP A 42 14.74 -12.22 -13.31
C ASP A 42 14.91 -13.07 -12.02
N GLY A 43 13.80 -13.51 -11.43
CA GLY A 43 13.78 -14.30 -10.19
C GLY A 43 13.89 -13.48 -8.91
N GLU A 44 13.96 -12.15 -9.03
CA GLU A 44 13.89 -11.21 -7.93
C GLU A 44 12.44 -10.76 -7.71
N ILE A 45 11.97 -10.81 -6.46
CA ILE A 45 10.63 -10.34 -6.10
C ILE A 45 10.76 -8.96 -5.46
N SER A 46 10.10 -7.98 -6.05
CA SER A 46 9.98 -6.63 -5.51
C SER A 46 8.52 -6.27 -5.28
N TYR A 47 8.29 -5.19 -4.52
CA TYR A 47 6.95 -4.68 -4.26
C TYR A 47 6.93 -3.16 -4.33
N ASP A 48 6.08 -2.61 -5.19
CA ASP A 48 5.88 -1.16 -5.33
C ASP A 48 4.65 -0.72 -4.56
N PHE A 49 4.86 0.15 -3.57
CA PHE A 49 3.77 0.80 -2.85
C PHE A 49 3.53 2.20 -3.43
N ASN A 50 2.31 2.47 -3.88
CA ASN A 50 1.92 3.76 -4.46
C ASN A 50 0.82 4.39 -3.59
N MET A 51 1.13 5.55 -3.01
CA MET A 51 0.21 6.35 -2.21
C MET A 51 0.05 7.72 -2.86
N THR A 52 -1.18 8.06 -3.23
CA THR A 52 -1.51 9.40 -3.70
C THR A 52 -1.84 10.26 -2.49
N ILE A 53 -1.21 11.43 -2.39
CA ILE A 53 -1.52 12.45 -1.39
C ILE A 53 -2.10 13.65 -2.13
N LEU A 54 -3.32 14.05 -1.79
CA LEU A 54 -3.97 15.21 -2.40
C LEU A 54 -3.77 16.45 -1.52
N ASP A 55 -3.91 17.63 -2.12
CA ASP A 55 -3.80 18.91 -1.40
C ASP A 55 -4.78 19.00 -0.22
N VAL A 56 -5.99 18.44 -0.38
CA VAL A 56 -7.02 18.39 0.67
C VAL A 56 -6.64 17.54 1.89
N ASP A 57 -5.65 16.65 1.74
CA ASP A 57 -5.15 15.78 2.81
C ASP A 57 -3.99 16.42 3.58
N LEU A 58 -3.47 17.55 3.09
CA LEU A 58 -2.38 18.27 3.72
C LEU A 58 -2.92 19.19 4.82
N PRO A 59 -2.16 19.38 5.91
CA PRO A 59 -2.52 20.36 6.93
C PRO A 59 -2.60 21.77 6.31
N ALA A 60 -3.54 22.58 6.78
CA ALA A 60 -3.57 23.99 6.44
C ALA A 60 -2.23 24.65 6.84
N THR A 61 -1.58 25.28 5.87
CA THR A 61 -0.34 26.04 6.03
C THR A 61 -0.55 27.32 6.81
#